data_AF-A0A4Y7TGP3-F1
#
_entry.id   AF-A0A4Y7TGP3-F1
#
_cell.length_a   1.000
_cell.length_b   1.000
_cell.length_c   1.000
_cell.angle_alpha   90.00
_cell.angle_beta   90.00
_cell.angle_gamma   90.00
#
_symmetry.space_group_name_H-M   'P 1'
#
loop_
_entity.id
_entity.type
_entity.pdbx_description
1 polymer ?
#
loop_
_entity_poly.entity_id
_entity_poly.type
_entity_poly.pdbx_seq_one_letter_code
_entity_poly.pdbx_strand_id
1 'polypeptide(L)'
;MKWPLSTRSAATILCVAAFIAGQTAAQNARNVSFDDQDARITYSPSRSSWTLTEPGEWDAGDGKAHMLSDDPEARASFKFTGVALHYWAARWPYAVLTTLTIDGREFPINLTDSNPAPGSGPPPSQKSSVVFSATDLDNTEHQSQVLRRPPRQRLPQDRQQHNRTSPQRPRMSHRPAPPRKAYQPP
;
A
#
# COMPACT_ATOMS: atom_id res chain seq x y z
N MET A 1 38.79 20.28 -82.12
CA MET A 1 38.33 20.78 -80.81
C MET A 1 37.21 19.88 -80.33
N LYS A 2 37.46 19.06 -79.30
CA LYS A 2 36.49 18.11 -78.73
C LYS A 2 35.83 18.77 -77.51
N TRP A 3 34.52 18.83 -77.51
CA TRP A 3 33.72 19.30 -76.37
C TRP A 3 33.43 18.13 -75.43
N PRO A 4 33.64 18.23 -74.11
CA PRO A 4 33.20 17.20 -73.19
C PRO A 4 31.71 17.38 -72.87
N LEU A 5 30.94 16.30 -73.03
CA LEU A 5 29.58 16.19 -72.51
C LEU A 5 29.66 16.13 -70.98
N SER A 6 29.04 17.12 -70.33
CA SER A 6 28.85 17.15 -68.88
C SER A 6 27.83 16.09 -68.47
N THR A 7 28.31 15.12 -67.68
CA THR A 7 27.53 14.06 -67.05
C THR A 7 26.46 14.65 -66.14
N ARG A 8 25.22 14.16 -66.27
CA ARG A 8 24.06 14.57 -65.47
C ARG A 8 24.22 14.13 -64.01
N SER A 9 24.19 15.07 -63.08
CA SER A 9 23.98 14.78 -61.65
C SER A 9 22.51 14.41 -61.42
N ALA A 10 22.21 13.12 -61.36
CA ALA A 10 20.96 12.60 -60.80
C ALA A 10 21.25 12.15 -59.37
N ALA A 11 21.16 13.08 -58.42
CA ALA A 11 21.27 12.78 -57.00
C ALA A 11 20.26 13.63 -56.23
N THR A 12 18.98 13.45 -56.55
CA THR A 12 17.89 14.01 -55.77
C THR A 12 16.80 12.95 -55.69
N ILE A 13 16.22 12.79 -54.49
CA ILE A 13 15.11 11.90 -54.11
C ILE A 13 15.57 10.53 -53.57
N LEU A 14 16.19 10.53 -52.39
CA LEU A 14 16.12 9.40 -51.46
C LEU A 14 16.13 9.86 -49.99
N CYS A 15 15.28 10.84 -49.64
CA CYS A 15 15.10 11.25 -48.23
C CYS A 15 13.64 11.52 -47.83
N VAL A 16 12.64 11.01 -48.57
CA VAL A 16 11.22 11.22 -48.20
C VAL A 16 10.48 9.93 -47.82
N ALA A 17 11.04 8.74 -48.12
CA ALA A 17 10.41 7.46 -47.78
C ALA A 17 10.75 6.90 -46.38
N ALA A 18 11.57 7.61 -45.58
CA ALA A 18 11.94 7.18 -44.23
C ALA A 18 11.13 7.88 -43.11
N PHE A 19 10.07 8.62 -43.44
CA PHE A 19 9.22 9.30 -42.46
C PHE A 19 7.85 8.65 -42.23
N ILE A 20 7.54 7.54 -42.91
CA ILE A 20 6.22 6.89 -42.79
C ILE A 20 6.27 5.62 -41.92
N ALA A 21 7.44 5.03 -41.66
CA ALA A 21 7.58 3.91 -40.73
C ALA A 21 7.64 4.32 -39.24
N GLY A 22 7.65 5.63 -38.97
CA GLY A 22 7.69 6.20 -37.62
C GLY A 22 6.32 6.58 -37.07
N GLN A 23 5.22 6.13 -37.65
CA GLN A 23 3.92 6.20 -36.97
C GLN A 23 3.88 5.14 -35.87
N THR A 24 4.66 5.36 -34.82
CA THR A 24 4.35 4.79 -33.50
C THR A 24 2.92 5.21 -33.23
N ALA A 25 2.01 4.23 -33.19
CA ALA A 25 0.66 4.44 -32.69
C ALA A 25 0.79 5.19 -31.37
N ALA A 26 0.43 6.48 -31.37
CA ALA A 26 0.24 7.23 -30.14
C ALA A 26 -0.96 6.57 -29.46
N GLN A 27 -0.69 5.53 -28.68
CA GLN A 27 -1.70 4.94 -27.81
C GLN A 27 -2.11 6.07 -26.87
N ASN A 28 -3.32 6.59 -27.07
CA ASN A 28 -3.93 7.57 -26.20
C ASN A 28 -4.04 6.96 -24.80
N ALA A 29 -3.03 7.21 -23.97
CA ALA A 29 -3.05 6.85 -22.57
C ALA A 29 -4.25 7.56 -21.94
N ARG A 30 -5.13 6.78 -21.30
CA ARG A 30 -6.28 7.31 -20.56
C ARG A 30 -6.29 6.72 -19.16
N ASN A 31 -6.71 7.54 -18.21
CA ASN A 31 -6.93 7.07 -16.85
C ASN A 31 -8.22 6.25 -16.81
N VAL A 32 -8.13 5.03 -16.30
CA VAL A 32 -9.28 4.15 -16.05
C VAL A 32 -9.31 3.86 -14.57
N SER A 33 -10.41 4.24 -13.91
CA SER A 33 -10.61 3.94 -12.50
C SER A 33 -11.33 2.59 -12.35
N PHE A 34 -10.96 1.85 -11.32
CA PHE A 34 -11.60 0.62 -10.89
C PHE A 34 -12.08 0.87 -9.47
N ASP A 35 -13.38 1.02 -9.32
CA ASP A 35 -14.02 1.11 -8.02
C ASP A 35 -14.03 -0.27 -7.36
N ASP A 36 -14.08 -0.36 -6.05
CA ASP A 36 -14.10 -1.65 -5.33
C ASP A 36 -15.33 -2.53 -5.68
N GLN A 37 -16.39 -1.92 -6.20
CA GLN A 37 -17.56 -2.62 -6.73
C GLN A 37 -17.45 -3.02 -8.21
N ASP A 38 -16.38 -2.65 -8.92
CA ASP A 38 -16.20 -2.93 -10.33
C ASP A 38 -16.19 -4.44 -10.62
N ALA A 39 -16.96 -4.86 -11.63
CA ALA A 39 -17.11 -6.27 -12.00
C ALA A 39 -15.79 -6.92 -12.48
N ARG A 40 -14.78 -6.12 -12.82
CA ARG A 40 -13.43 -6.59 -13.19
C ARG A 40 -12.60 -7.00 -11.97
N ILE A 41 -13.05 -6.69 -10.75
CA ILE A 41 -12.39 -7.10 -9.50
C ILE A 41 -12.96 -8.43 -9.03
N THR A 42 -12.08 -9.42 -8.87
CA THR A 42 -12.40 -10.72 -8.28
C THR A 42 -12.00 -10.73 -6.81
N TYR A 43 -12.95 -11.03 -5.93
CA TYR A 43 -12.75 -11.17 -4.49
C TYR A 43 -12.66 -12.64 -4.10
N SER A 44 -11.68 -13.00 -3.29
CA SER A 44 -11.42 -14.36 -2.79
C SER A 44 -11.15 -14.31 -1.27
N PRO A 45 -11.43 -15.39 -0.50
CA PRO A 45 -11.96 -16.70 -0.92
C PRO A 45 -13.42 -16.69 -1.39
N SER A 46 -14.26 -15.82 -0.83
CA SER A 46 -15.59 -15.52 -1.37
C SER A 46 -15.89 -14.03 -1.17
N ARG A 47 -16.82 -13.49 -1.96
CA ARG A 47 -17.29 -12.10 -1.77
C ARG A 47 -17.97 -11.89 -0.42
N SER A 48 -18.53 -12.94 0.19
CA SER A 48 -19.15 -12.87 1.52
C SER A 48 -18.14 -12.73 2.67
N SER A 49 -16.85 -13.00 2.42
CA SER A 49 -15.77 -12.66 3.37
C SER A 49 -15.45 -11.16 3.38
N TRP A 50 -16.10 -10.38 2.50
CA TRP A 50 -15.91 -8.94 2.39
C TRP A 50 -17.19 -8.21 2.77
N THR A 51 -17.03 -7.11 3.51
CA THR A 51 -18.10 -6.21 3.91
C THR A 51 -17.89 -4.89 3.19
N LEU A 52 -18.90 -4.46 2.44
CA LEU A 52 -18.95 -3.11 1.90
C LEU A 52 -19.32 -2.15 3.02
N THR A 53 -18.59 -1.06 3.17
CA THR A 53 -18.96 0.02 4.11
C THR A 53 -20.14 0.83 3.58
N GLU A 54 -20.82 1.54 4.47
CA GLU A 54 -21.70 2.63 4.04
C GLU A 54 -20.87 3.71 3.34
N PRO A 55 -21.38 4.33 2.26
CA PRO A 55 -20.73 5.47 1.63
C PRO A 55 -20.55 6.65 2.60
N GLY A 56 -19.43 7.35 2.49
CA GLY A 56 -19.10 8.47 3.36
C GLY A 56 -18.05 9.42 2.81
N GLU A 57 -17.71 10.43 3.62
CA GLU A 57 -16.77 11.48 3.23
C GLU A 57 -15.32 10.99 3.04
N TRP A 58 -15.02 9.79 3.53
CA TRP A 58 -13.70 9.16 3.48
C TRP A 58 -13.41 8.45 2.15
N ASP A 59 -14.41 8.32 1.29
CA ASP A 59 -14.34 7.59 0.03
C ASP A 59 -13.81 8.43 -1.15
N ALA A 60 -13.39 7.77 -2.22
CA ALA A 60 -12.87 8.41 -3.43
C ALA A 60 -13.99 8.96 -4.33
N GLY A 61 -14.75 9.92 -3.81
CA GLY A 61 -15.86 10.58 -4.51
C GLY A 61 -17.23 10.30 -3.87
N ASP A 62 -18.25 11.00 -4.35
CA ASP A 62 -19.60 10.91 -3.78
C ASP A 62 -20.25 9.56 -4.08
N GLY A 63 -20.82 8.93 -3.04
CA GLY A 63 -21.49 7.62 -3.16
C GLY A 63 -20.55 6.42 -3.33
N LYS A 64 -19.24 6.61 -3.12
CA LYS A 64 -18.25 5.53 -3.08
C LYS A 64 -18.16 4.91 -1.69
N ALA A 65 -17.60 3.70 -1.60
CA ALA A 65 -17.45 2.94 -0.36
C ALA A 65 -16.10 2.20 -0.34
N HIS A 66 -15.83 1.45 0.74
CA HIS A 66 -14.71 0.52 0.84
C HIS A 66 -15.17 -0.92 1.02
N MET A 67 -14.44 -1.85 0.42
CA MET A 67 -14.52 -3.28 0.73
C MET A 67 -13.51 -3.63 1.84
N LEU A 68 -14.03 -4.06 2.98
CA LEU A 68 -13.25 -4.49 4.15
C LEU A 68 -13.33 -6.01 4.32
N SER A 69 -12.29 -6.62 4.87
CA SER A 69 -12.33 -8.03 5.27
C SER A 69 -11.47 -8.27 6.50
N ASP A 70 -11.94 -9.15 7.37
CA ASP A 70 -11.17 -9.67 8.50
C ASP A 70 -10.58 -11.05 8.24
N ASP A 71 -10.82 -11.61 7.05
CA ASP A 71 -10.24 -12.87 6.62
C ASP A 71 -8.75 -12.66 6.27
N PRO A 72 -7.80 -13.38 6.90
CA PRO A 72 -6.37 -13.25 6.59
C PRO A 72 -6.03 -13.70 5.16
N GLU A 73 -6.89 -14.50 4.53
CA GLU A 73 -6.74 -14.98 3.16
C GLU A 73 -7.47 -14.09 2.14
N ALA A 74 -8.04 -12.97 2.58
CA ALA A 74 -8.75 -12.03 1.74
C ALA A 74 -7.83 -11.41 0.68
N ARG A 75 -8.22 -11.54 -0.58
CA ARG A 75 -7.54 -10.95 -1.74
C ARG A 75 -8.54 -10.38 -2.75
N ALA A 76 -8.23 -9.19 -3.26
CA ALA A 76 -8.92 -8.55 -4.37
C ALA A 76 -7.97 -8.51 -5.58
N SER A 77 -8.37 -9.07 -6.72
CA SER A 77 -7.53 -9.22 -7.90
C SER A 77 -8.16 -8.61 -9.14
N PHE A 78 -7.38 -7.98 -9.98
CA PHE A 78 -7.82 -7.51 -11.31
C PHE A 78 -6.65 -7.50 -12.29
N LYS A 79 -6.98 -7.38 -13.58
CA LYS A 79 -6.02 -7.23 -14.66
C LYS A 79 -6.15 -5.87 -15.31
N PHE A 80 -5.04 -5.30 -15.77
CA PHE A 80 -5.03 -4.05 -16.51
C PHE A 80 -3.97 -4.07 -17.61
N THR A 81 -4.18 -3.30 -18.67
CA THR A 81 -3.14 -3.01 -19.67
C THR A 81 -2.78 -1.54 -19.58
N GLY A 82 -1.52 -1.23 -19.30
CA GLY A 82 -1.09 0.15 -19.18
C GLY A 82 0.30 0.29 -18.58
N VAL A 83 0.80 1.52 -18.62
CA VAL A 83 2.16 1.87 -18.17
C VAL A 83 2.23 2.34 -16.72
N ALA A 84 1.08 2.42 -16.03
CA ALA A 84 1.00 2.89 -14.65
C ALA A 84 -0.20 2.31 -13.90
N LEU A 85 -0.03 2.18 -12.58
CA LEU A 85 -1.09 1.84 -11.62
C LEU A 85 -1.02 2.79 -10.42
N HIS A 86 -2.15 3.40 -10.07
CA HIS A 86 -2.29 4.23 -8.87
C HIS A 86 -3.28 3.57 -7.91
N TYR A 87 -2.83 3.29 -6.69
CA TYR A 87 -3.68 2.70 -5.66
C TYR A 87 -4.18 3.78 -4.71
N TRP A 88 -5.51 3.88 -4.61
CA TRP A 88 -6.21 4.83 -3.75
C TRP A 88 -6.72 4.12 -2.51
N ALA A 89 -6.50 4.71 -1.34
CA ALA A 89 -7.04 4.21 -0.08
C ALA A 89 -7.16 5.32 0.95
N ALA A 90 -8.13 5.19 1.87
CA ALA A 90 -8.21 5.99 3.07
C ALA A 90 -7.11 5.60 4.07
N ARG A 91 -6.74 6.51 4.98
CA ARG A 91 -5.82 6.21 6.09
C ARG A 91 -6.56 6.08 7.41
N TRP A 92 -6.04 5.21 8.26
CA TRP A 92 -6.70 4.76 9.48
C TRP A 92 -5.96 5.23 10.74
N PRO A 93 -6.66 5.54 11.83
CA PRO A 93 -6.03 5.99 13.07
C PRO A 93 -5.32 4.86 13.85
N TYR A 94 -5.29 3.66 13.30
CA TYR A 94 -4.64 2.47 13.88
C TYR A 94 -3.85 1.73 12.81
N ALA A 95 -3.03 0.77 13.24
CA ALA A 95 -2.13 0.04 12.38
C ALA A 95 -2.90 -0.77 11.32
N VAL A 96 -2.83 -0.31 10.07
CA VAL A 96 -3.37 -1.01 8.89
C VAL A 96 -2.24 -1.20 7.89
N LEU A 97 -2.01 -2.45 7.50
CA LEU A 97 -1.01 -2.83 6.52
C LEU A 97 -1.68 -3.66 5.43
N THR A 98 -1.44 -3.27 4.18
CA THR A 98 -1.84 -4.06 3.01
C THR A 98 -0.62 -4.40 2.17
N THR A 99 -0.72 -5.40 1.31
CA THR A 99 0.29 -5.68 0.29
C THR A 99 -0.37 -5.61 -1.07
N LEU A 100 0.15 -4.75 -1.93
CA LEU A 100 -0.18 -4.76 -3.35
C LEU A 100 0.83 -5.66 -4.08
N THR A 101 0.37 -6.50 -4.98
CA THR A 101 1.22 -7.23 -5.92
C THR A 101 0.97 -6.78 -7.34
N ILE A 102 2.04 -6.65 -8.13
CA ILE A 102 1.97 -6.44 -9.58
C ILE A 102 2.88 -7.47 -10.21
N ASP A 103 2.32 -8.37 -11.01
CA ASP A 103 3.02 -9.48 -11.67
C ASP A 103 3.86 -10.33 -10.69
N GLY A 104 3.32 -10.55 -9.48
CA GLY A 104 3.97 -11.33 -8.42
C GLY A 104 5.00 -10.56 -7.57
N ARG A 105 5.33 -9.31 -7.92
CA ARG A 105 6.19 -8.47 -7.08
C ARG A 105 5.38 -7.80 -5.97
N GLU A 106 5.80 -7.96 -4.72
CA GLU A 106 5.13 -7.39 -3.55
C GLU A 106 5.56 -5.96 -3.22
N PHE A 107 4.56 -5.15 -2.83
CA PHE A 107 4.70 -3.78 -2.35
C PHE A 107 3.90 -3.62 -1.04
N PRO A 108 4.55 -3.64 0.14
CA PRO A 108 3.86 -3.38 1.40
C PRO A 108 3.48 -1.90 1.50
N ILE A 109 2.21 -1.63 1.82
CA ILE A 109 1.65 -0.27 1.89
C ILE A 109 1.10 -0.06 3.31
N ASN A 110 1.67 0.89 4.02
CA ASN A 110 1.20 1.32 5.33
C ASN A 110 0.04 2.32 5.16
N LEU A 111 -1.15 1.94 5.63
CA LEU A 111 -2.35 2.77 5.60
C LEU A 111 -2.64 3.42 6.95
N THR A 112 -1.67 3.41 7.86
CA THR A 112 -1.77 4.08 9.16
C THR A 112 -1.60 5.59 8.96
N ASP A 113 -2.51 6.36 9.54
CA ASP A 113 -2.36 7.79 9.72
C ASP A 113 -1.35 8.07 10.83
N SER A 114 -0.31 8.85 10.52
CA SER A 114 0.73 9.24 11.46
C SER A 114 0.32 10.41 12.38
N ASN A 115 -0.80 11.07 12.10
CA ASN A 115 -1.30 12.20 12.89
C ASN A 115 -2.83 12.10 13.10
N PRO A 116 -3.32 11.02 13.74
CA PRO A 116 -4.75 10.86 13.97
C PRO A 116 -5.24 11.85 15.03
N ALA A 117 -6.49 12.29 14.91
CA ALA A 117 -7.13 13.10 15.94
C ALA A 117 -7.19 12.33 17.28
N PRO A 118 -7.01 12.99 18.44
CA PRO A 118 -7.10 12.32 19.74
C PRO A 118 -8.45 11.59 19.91
N GLY A 119 -8.40 10.31 20.28
CA GLY A 119 -9.60 9.51 20.51
C GLY A 119 -10.28 8.98 19.24
N SER A 120 -9.67 9.12 18.07
CA SER A 120 -10.18 8.53 16.83
C SER A 120 -10.20 7.00 16.93
N GLY A 121 -11.38 6.43 17.14
CA GLY A 121 -11.68 5.03 16.82
C GLY A 121 -11.98 4.88 15.32
N PRO A 122 -12.60 3.78 14.88
CA PRO A 122 -13.25 3.76 13.55
C PRO A 122 -14.24 4.93 13.45
N PRO A 123 -14.33 5.68 12.32
CA PRO A 123 -13.99 5.36 10.91
C PRO A 123 -12.54 5.74 10.48
N PRO A 124 -12.15 5.71 9.17
CA PRO A 124 -10.88 6.30 8.72
C PRO A 124 -10.67 7.74 9.19
N SER A 125 -9.42 8.16 9.35
CA SER A 125 -9.05 9.51 9.80
C SER A 125 -8.61 10.44 8.67
N GLN A 126 -8.26 9.89 7.50
CA GLN A 126 -8.00 10.67 6.29
C GLN A 126 -8.72 10.09 5.09
N LYS A 127 -9.27 10.99 4.27
CA LYS A 127 -9.96 10.68 3.02
C LYS A 127 -9.05 9.91 2.05
N SER A 128 -9.68 9.06 1.23
CA SER A 128 -9.00 8.32 0.18
C SER A 128 -8.19 9.22 -0.75
N SER A 129 -6.94 8.83 -0.98
CA SER A 129 -5.99 9.49 -1.87
C SER A 129 -5.02 8.45 -2.43
N VAL A 130 -4.20 8.84 -3.42
CA VAL A 130 -3.13 7.97 -3.93
C VAL A 130 -2.12 7.71 -2.81
N VAL A 131 -2.05 6.46 -2.36
CA VAL A 131 -1.09 6.01 -1.32
C VAL A 131 0.07 5.21 -1.91
N PHE A 132 -0.06 4.76 -3.16
CA PHE A 132 0.98 4.06 -3.89
C PHE A 132 0.84 4.30 -5.40
N SER A 133 1.96 4.35 -6.11
CA SER A 133 2.01 4.42 -7.57
C SER A 133 3.13 3.53 -8.09
N ALA A 134 2.83 2.74 -9.12
CA ALA A 134 3.81 2.11 -9.99
C ALA A 134 3.74 2.79 -11.35
N THR A 135 4.85 3.35 -11.81
CA THR A 135 5.00 3.99 -13.12
C THR A 135 6.03 3.22 -13.95
N ASP A 136 6.17 3.62 -15.21
CA ASP A 136 7.19 3.06 -16.11
C ASP A 136 7.06 1.54 -16.30
N LEU A 137 5.82 1.04 -16.24
CA LEU A 137 5.50 -0.33 -16.59
C LEU A 137 5.50 -0.49 -18.12
N ASP A 138 5.87 -1.66 -18.61
CA ASP A 138 5.72 -1.99 -20.02
C ASP A 138 4.24 -1.97 -20.41
N ASN A 139 3.89 -1.48 -21.59
CA ASN A 139 2.48 -1.41 -21.99
C ASN A 139 1.91 -2.79 -22.40
N THR A 140 1.75 -3.68 -21.43
CA THR A 140 1.32 -5.07 -21.56
C THR A 140 0.22 -5.38 -20.55
N GLU A 141 -0.36 -6.59 -20.58
CA GLU A 141 -1.31 -7.00 -19.54
C GLU A 141 -0.55 -7.32 -18.23
N HIS A 142 -0.96 -6.67 -17.15
CA HIS A 142 -0.47 -6.89 -15.80
C HIS A 142 -1.55 -7.54 -14.92
N GLN A 143 -1.11 -8.34 -13.96
CA GLN A 143 -1.96 -8.86 -12.89
C GLN A 143 -1.69 -8.12 -11.58
N SER A 144 -2.74 -7.55 -11.00
CA SER A 144 -2.68 -6.83 -9.73
C SER A 144 -3.49 -7.56 -8.65
N GLN A 145 -2.96 -7.61 -7.42
CA GLN A 145 -3.71 -8.10 -6.26
C GLN A 145 -3.47 -7.25 -5.03
N VAL A 146 -4.53 -6.99 -4.27
CA VAL A 146 -4.46 -6.38 -2.93
C VAL A 146 -4.74 -7.46 -1.90
N LEU A 147 -3.80 -7.65 -0.97
CA LEU A 147 -3.88 -8.65 0.09
C LEU A 147 -3.86 -7.96 1.46
N ARG A 148 -4.73 -8.43 2.36
CA ARG A 148 -4.64 -8.04 3.76
C ARG A 148 -3.37 -8.62 4.38
N ARG A 149 -2.61 -7.80 5.10
CA ARG A 149 -1.55 -8.29 6.00
C ARG A 149 -2.03 -8.08 7.44
N PRO A 150 -2.04 -9.14 8.27
CA PRO A 150 -2.16 -8.94 9.71
C PRO A 150 -1.03 -8.01 10.19
N PRO A 151 -1.29 -7.07 11.12
CA PRO A 151 -0.21 -6.35 11.78
C PRO A 151 0.76 -7.37 12.36
N ARG A 152 2.06 -7.16 12.12
CA ARG A 152 3.10 -8.05 12.64
C ARG A 152 2.95 -8.09 14.16
N GLN A 153 2.44 -9.20 14.70
CA GLN A 153 2.42 -9.40 16.14
C GLN A 153 3.88 -9.38 16.57
N ARG A 154 4.29 -8.40 17.38
CA ARG A 154 5.62 -8.44 18.00
C ARG A 154 5.65 -9.71 18.83
N LEU A 155 6.41 -10.71 18.37
CA LEU A 155 6.62 -11.93 19.14
C LEU A 155 7.15 -11.52 20.53
N PRO A 156 6.72 -12.15 21.63
CA PRO A 156 7.16 -11.80 22.99
C PRO A 156 8.66 -11.95 23.30
N GLN A 157 9.56 -12.04 22.31
CA GLN A 157 10.98 -12.30 22.50
C GLN A 157 11.73 -11.16 23.20
N ASP A 158 11.27 -9.92 23.12
CA ASP A 158 11.92 -8.78 23.81
C ASP A 158 11.69 -8.76 25.33
N ARG A 159 10.76 -9.57 25.87
CA ARG A 159 10.52 -9.60 27.32
C ARG A 159 11.54 -10.43 28.10
N GLN A 160 12.31 -11.31 27.44
CA GLN A 160 13.30 -12.13 28.13
C GLN A 160 14.68 -11.50 28.23
N GLN A 161 15.01 -10.49 27.43
CA GLN A 161 16.32 -9.82 27.52
C GLN A 161 16.39 -8.77 28.64
N HIS A 162 15.27 -8.18 29.04
CA HIS A 162 15.25 -7.20 30.14
C HIS A 162 15.31 -7.81 31.55
N ASN A 163 15.21 -9.14 31.68
CA ASN A 163 15.21 -9.80 33.00
C ASN A 163 16.57 -10.39 33.41
N ARG A 164 17.64 -10.18 32.63
CA ARG A 164 18.98 -10.75 32.92
C ARG A 164 19.99 -9.79 33.56
N THR A 165 19.64 -8.54 33.84
CA THR A 165 20.59 -7.55 34.39
C THR A 165 20.01 -6.71 35.54
N SER A 166 19.15 -7.29 36.38
CA SER A 166 18.93 -6.72 37.71
C SER A 166 19.96 -7.29 38.68
N PRO A 167 20.95 -6.52 39.16
CA PRO A 167 21.79 -6.96 40.28
C PRO A 167 20.89 -7.20 41.48
N GLN A 168 20.90 -8.45 41.99
CA GLN A 168 20.24 -8.79 43.24
C GLN A 168 20.75 -7.86 44.34
N ARG A 169 19.90 -6.94 44.80
CA ARG A 169 20.20 -6.16 46.01
C ARG A 169 20.35 -7.15 47.17
N PRO A 170 21.40 -7.02 48.01
CA PRO A 170 21.56 -7.83 49.21
C PRO A 170 20.30 -7.71 50.08
N ARG A 171 19.74 -8.87 50.42
CA ARG A 171 18.60 -9.01 51.31
C ARG A 171 19.01 -8.50 52.69
N MET A 172 18.66 -7.25 53.03
CA MET A 172 18.90 -6.73 54.37
C MET A 172 18.06 -7.53 55.37
N SER A 173 18.75 -8.31 56.19
CA SER A 173 18.22 -9.01 57.35
C SER A 173 17.37 -8.06 58.20
N HIS A 174 16.07 -8.35 58.31
CA HIS A 174 15.15 -7.61 59.16
C HIS A 174 15.52 -7.87 60.63
N ARG A 175 16.05 -6.84 61.27
CA ARG A 175 16.25 -6.80 62.73
C ARG A 175 14.87 -6.74 63.40
N PRO A 176 14.54 -7.61 64.36
CA PRO A 176 13.26 -7.56 65.06
C PRO A 176 13.13 -6.25 65.85
N ALA A 177 11.92 -5.65 65.82
CA ALA A 177 11.62 -4.48 66.61
C ALA A 177 11.61 -4.83 68.12
N PRO A 178 12.10 -3.94 69.00
CA PRO A 178 12.07 -4.16 70.44
C PRO A 178 10.62 -4.11 70.98
N PRO A 179 10.34 -4.85 72.07
CA PRO A 179 8.99 -4.93 72.63
C PRO A 179 8.55 -3.58 73.23
N ARG A 180 7.31 -3.18 72.91
CA ARG A 180 6.63 -2.02 73.50
C ARG A 180 6.42 -2.27 74.99
N LYS A 181 6.93 -1.35 75.84
CA LYS A 181 6.55 -1.30 77.26
C LYS A 181 5.09 -0.90 77.38
N ALA A 182 4.32 -1.68 78.13
CA ALA A 182 2.92 -1.39 78.45
C ALA A 182 2.83 -0.15 79.35
N TYR A 183 1.93 0.75 78.98
CA TYR A 183 1.58 1.94 79.75
C TYR A 183 0.60 1.54 80.87
N GLN A 184 0.96 1.78 82.12
CA GLN A 184 0.02 1.71 83.25
C GLN A 184 -0.45 3.14 83.58
N PRO A 185 -1.75 3.45 83.47
CA PRO A 185 -2.29 4.72 83.95
C PRO A 185 -2.42 4.75 85.49
N PRO A 186 -2.47 5.95 86.09
CA PRO A 186 -2.62 6.16 87.52
C PRO A 186 -3.99 5.74 88.08
#